data_AF-A0A2D4WM73-F1
#
_entry.id   AF-A0A2D4WM73-F1
#
_cell.length_a   1.000
_cell.length_b   1.000
_cell.length_c   1.000
_cell.angle_alpha   90.00
_cell.angle_beta   90.00
_cell.angle_gamma   90.00
#
_symmetry.space_group_name_H-M   'P 1'
#
loop_
_entity.id
_entity.type
_entity.pdbx_description
1 polymer ?
#
loop_
_entity_poly.entity_id
_entity_poly.type
_entity_poly.pdbx_seq_one_letter_code
_entity_poly.pdbx_strand_id
1 'polypeptide(L)'
;MSQRQSGIGGMTHLFANCEDILMLTLLRILTTLSGLGLLLVGIIWWLQPATAAEILGASLLDGTGRSTQIGDSGAFFIGAGGLLALGAIRNHAALVISGGLLVGLVIPGRVLSATTHGGAWTPDEITGECIVLIVASFTASAIRRRNTQSVFR
;
A
#
# COMPACT_ATOMS: atom_id res chain seq x y z
N MET A 1 48.52 21.03 16.04
CA MET A 1 47.91 20.12 15.05
C MET A 1 46.43 19.96 15.41
N SER A 2 45.60 20.87 14.91
CA SER A 2 44.64 20.66 13.80
C SER A 2 43.31 20.05 14.23
N GLN A 3 42.50 20.87 14.90
CA GLN A 3 41.04 20.76 15.04
C GLN A 3 40.33 21.08 13.70
N ARG A 4 40.68 20.38 12.62
CA ARG A 4 40.20 20.69 11.26
C ARG A 4 39.56 19.51 10.51
N GLN A 5 38.95 18.57 11.24
CA GLN A 5 38.16 17.47 10.66
C GLN A 5 36.65 17.53 10.97
N SER A 6 36.19 18.52 11.76
CA SER A 6 34.79 18.60 12.22
C SER A 6 33.79 19.08 11.15
N GLY A 7 34.21 19.95 10.21
CA GLY A 7 33.27 20.60 9.27
C GLY A 7 32.79 19.72 8.10
N ILE A 8 33.68 18.91 7.52
CA ILE A 8 33.36 18.12 6.32
C ILE A 8 32.48 16.91 6.69
N GLY A 9 32.81 16.17 7.75
CA GLY A 9 32.01 15.03 8.22
C GLY A 9 30.61 15.42 8.70
N GLY A 10 30.47 16.60 9.33
CA GLY A 10 29.17 17.13 9.74
C GLY A 10 28.27 17.49 8.54
N MET A 11 28.85 18.08 7.49
CA MET A 11 28.11 18.36 6.25
C MET A 11 27.66 17.08 5.55
N THR A 12 28.52 16.06 5.41
CA THR A 12 28.16 14.80 4.74
C THR A 12 27.01 14.09 5.47
N HIS A 13 27.03 14.08 6.81
CA HIS A 13 25.96 13.48 7.61
C HIS A 13 24.64 14.28 7.53
N LEU A 14 24.70 15.60 7.38
CA LEU A 14 23.51 16.44 7.21
C LEU A 14 22.81 16.19 5.86
N PHE A 15 23.58 16.06 4.77
CA PHE A 15 23.04 15.77 3.45
C PHE A 15 22.39 14.39 3.39
N ALA A 16 23.05 13.34 3.90
CA ALA A 16 22.48 11.99 3.94
C ALA A 16 21.16 11.94 4.74
N ASN A 17 21.10 12.61 5.89
CA ASN A 17 19.88 12.70 6.69
C ASN A 17 18.74 13.46 5.97
N CYS A 18 19.06 14.45 5.12
CA CYS A 18 18.07 15.15 4.30
C CYS A 18 17.47 14.22 3.23
N GLU A 19 18.31 13.46 2.54
CA GLU A 19 17.90 12.48 1.53
C GLU A 19 16.99 11.41 2.13
N ASP A 20 17.33 10.90 3.33
CA ASP A 20 16.51 9.92 4.04
C ASP A 20 15.13 10.48 4.43
N ILE A 21 15.07 11.73 4.88
CA ILE A 21 13.80 12.40 5.23
C ILE A 21 12.94 12.61 3.99
N LEU A 22 13.54 13.04 2.88
CA LEU A 22 12.86 13.26 1.62
C LEU A 22 12.32 11.95 1.05
N MET A 23 13.14 10.89 1.03
CA MET A 23 12.75 9.55 0.61
C MET A 23 11.59 9.00 1.43
N LEU A 24 11.66 9.07 2.77
CA LEU A 24 10.57 8.60 3.62
C LEU A 24 9.28 9.40 3.37
N THR A 25 9.39 10.70 3.17
CA THR A 25 8.23 11.55 2.88
C THR A 25 7.57 11.15 1.57
N LEU A 26 8.35 10.93 0.51
CA LEU A 26 7.86 10.45 -0.78
C LEU A 26 7.14 9.10 -0.64
N LEU A 27 7.78 8.12 0.00
CA LEU A 27 7.22 6.79 0.23
C LEU A 27 5.88 6.86 0.97
N ARG A 28 5.78 7.71 2.01
CA ARG A 28 4.53 7.91 2.75
C ARG A 28 3.45 8.57 1.91
N ILE A 29 3.79 9.56 1.06
CA ILE A 29 2.83 10.19 0.16
C ILE A 29 2.27 9.16 -0.82
N LEU A 30 3.14 8.40 -1.50
CA LEU A 30 2.73 7.35 -2.43
C LEU A 30 1.82 6.32 -1.76
N THR A 31 2.22 5.82 -0.59
CA THR A 31 1.44 4.86 0.20
C THR A 31 0.08 5.41 0.62
N THR A 32 0.03 6.69 1.03
CA THR A 32 -1.21 7.34 1.44
C THR A 32 -2.15 7.48 0.24
N LEU A 33 -1.64 7.92 -0.91
CA LEU A 33 -2.44 8.05 -2.13
C LEU A 33 -2.96 6.70 -2.62
N SER A 34 -2.14 5.64 -2.61
CA SER A 34 -2.60 4.28 -2.88
C SER A 34 -3.73 3.88 -1.92
N GLY A 35 -3.54 4.08 -0.61
CA GLY A 35 -4.55 3.76 0.39
C GLY A 35 -5.87 4.51 0.19
N LEU A 36 -5.81 5.81 -0.13
CA LEU A 36 -6.99 6.62 -0.43
C LEU A 36 -7.70 6.17 -1.72
N GLY A 37 -6.94 5.79 -2.75
CA GLY A 37 -7.49 5.22 -3.98
C GLY A 37 -8.26 3.93 -3.72
N LEU A 38 -7.68 3.01 -2.94
CA LEU A 38 -8.37 1.78 -2.54
C LEU A 38 -9.63 2.08 -1.70
N LEU A 39 -9.55 2.99 -0.73
CA LEU A 39 -10.70 3.41 0.06
C LEU A 39 -11.85 3.91 -0.82
N LEU A 40 -11.53 4.73 -1.82
CA LEU A 40 -12.53 5.24 -2.76
C LEU A 40 -13.20 4.11 -3.54
N VAL A 41 -12.43 3.15 -4.07
CA VAL A 41 -12.98 1.97 -4.75
C VAL A 41 -13.89 1.16 -3.81
N GLY A 42 -13.51 1.00 -2.54
CA GLY A 42 -14.32 0.31 -1.55
C GLY A 42 -15.64 1.03 -1.22
N ILE A 43 -15.62 2.36 -1.17
CA ILE A 43 -16.85 3.17 -1.03
C ILE A 43 -17.72 3.04 -2.28
N ILE A 44 -17.12 3.06 -3.47
CA ILE A 44 -17.85 2.87 -4.74
C ILE A 44 -18.49 1.47 -4.79
N TRP A 45 -17.87 0.43 -4.23
CA TRP A 45 -18.52 -0.88 -4.08
C TRP A 45 -19.84 -0.81 -3.30
N TRP A 46 -19.92 0.01 -2.24
CA TRP A 46 -21.15 0.14 -1.44
C TRP A 46 -22.20 1.06 -2.07
N LEU A 47 -21.78 2.08 -2.82
CA LEU A 47 -22.70 3.10 -3.37
C LEU A 47 -23.09 2.85 -4.83
N GLN A 48 -22.15 2.37 -5.65
CA GLN A 48 -22.25 2.20 -7.10
C GLN A 48 -21.52 0.91 -7.55
N PRO A 49 -22.02 -0.28 -7.16
CA PRO A 49 -21.31 -1.55 -7.34
C PRO A 49 -21.07 -1.95 -8.80
N ALA A 50 -21.94 -1.52 -9.72
CA ALA A 50 -21.73 -1.78 -11.16
C ALA A 50 -20.46 -1.08 -11.67
N THR A 51 -20.26 0.19 -11.28
CA THR A 51 -19.05 0.95 -11.61
C THR A 51 -17.82 0.34 -10.94
N ALA A 52 -17.95 -0.11 -9.69
CA ALA A 52 -16.83 -0.76 -8.97
C ALA A 52 -16.36 -2.04 -9.67
N ALA A 53 -17.31 -2.87 -10.12
CA ALA A 53 -17.01 -4.10 -10.85
C ALA A 53 -16.32 -3.78 -12.19
N GLU A 54 -16.82 -2.80 -12.93
CA GLU A 54 -16.24 -2.35 -14.21
C GLU A 54 -14.81 -1.84 -14.07
N ILE A 55 -14.51 -1.04 -13.04
CA ILE A 55 -13.14 -0.57 -12.73
C ILE A 55 -12.16 -1.73 -12.58
N LEU A 56 -12.62 -2.87 -12.09
CA LEU A 56 -11.82 -4.08 -11.87
C LEU A 56 -11.93 -5.10 -13.01
N GLY A 57 -12.54 -4.72 -14.14
CA GLY A 57 -12.76 -5.61 -15.29
C GLY A 57 -13.70 -6.78 -15.00
N ALA A 58 -14.49 -6.71 -13.92
CA ALA A 58 -15.38 -7.76 -13.46
C ALA A 58 -16.82 -7.47 -13.87
N SER A 59 -17.61 -8.53 -14.06
CA SER A 59 -19.07 -8.40 -14.11
C SER A 59 -19.63 -8.24 -12.70
N LEU A 60 -20.67 -7.41 -12.57
CA LEU A 60 -21.46 -7.39 -11.36
C LEU A 60 -22.31 -8.66 -11.30
N LEU A 61 -22.16 -9.44 -10.23
CA LEU A 61 -22.91 -10.68 -10.05
C LEU A 61 -24.39 -10.40 -9.75
N ASP A 62 -25.20 -11.46 -9.74
CA ASP A 62 -26.63 -11.43 -9.41
C ASP A 62 -26.96 -12.21 -8.13
N GLY A 63 -28.15 -11.96 -7.58
CA GLY A 63 -28.68 -12.68 -6.42
C GLY A 63 -27.75 -12.64 -5.21
N THR A 64 -27.49 -13.81 -4.62
CA THR A 64 -26.57 -13.95 -3.47
C THR A 64 -25.14 -13.58 -3.84
N GLY A 65 -24.70 -13.87 -5.07
CA GLY A 65 -23.37 -13.51 -5.56
C GLY A 65 -23.14 -12.00 -5.54
N ARG A 66 -24.16 -11.19 -5.87
CA ARG A 66 -24.08 -9.73 -5.75
C ARG A 66 -23.82 -9.28 -4.31
N SER A 67 -24.57 -9.84 -3.36
CA SER A 67 -24.43 -9.47 -1.94
C SER A 67 -23.04 -9.81 -1.42
N THR A 68 -22.54 -11.00 -1.73
CA THR A 68 -21.18 -11.43 -1.36
C THR A 68 -20.12 -10.55 -2.01
N GLN A 69 -20.22 -10.33 -3.33
CA GLN A 69 -19.26 -9.51 -4.07
C GLN A 69 -19.15 -8.09 -3.52
N ILE A 70 -20.28 -7.43 -3.23
CA ILE A 70 -20.31 -6.07 -2.67
C ILE A 70 -19.74 -6.05 -1.25
N GLY A 71 -20.17 -6.98 -0.39
CA GLY A 71 -19.72 -7.06 1.00
C GLY A 71 -18.23 -7.29 1.11
N ASP A 72 -17.74 -8.34 0.45
CA ASP A 72 -16.35 -8.78 0.53
C ASP A 72 -15.40 -7.77 -0.12
N SER A 73 -15.75 -7.29 -1.33
CA SER A 73 -14.90 -6.31 -2.03
C SER A 73 -14.88 -4.97 -1.30
N GLY A 74 -16.04 -4.47 -0.87
CA GLY A 74 -16.13 -3.22 -0.10
C GLY A 74 -15.31 -3.29 1.18
N ALA A 75 -15.47 -4.37 1.97
CA ALA A 75 -14.71 -4.57 3.20
C ALA A 75 -13.20 -4.66 2.95
N PHE A 76 -12.79 -5.40 1.91
CA PHE A 76 -11.39 -5.54 1.53
C PHE A 76 -10.76 -4.19 1.16
N PHE A 77 -11.35 -3.46 0.22
CA PHE A 77 -10.79 -2.21 -0.29
C PHE A 77 -10.78 -1.11 0.79
N ILE A 78 -11.84 -1.01 1.60
CA ILE A 78 -11.89 -0.07 2.73
C ILE A 78 -10.86 -0.44 3.80
N GLY A 79 -10.77 -1.72 4.16
CA GLY A 79 -9.85 -2.20 5.18
C GLY A 79 -8.38 -2.03 4.76
N ALA A 80 -8.00 -2.56 3.61
CA ALA A 80 -6.64 -2.46 3.09
C ALA A 80 -6.23 -1.00 2.82
N GLY A 81 -7.10 -0.23 2.18
CA GLY A 81 -6.88 1.19 1.91
C GLY A 81 -6.73 2.02 3.19
N GLY A 82 -7.60 1.78 4.17
CA GLY A 82 -7.57 2.42 5.48
C GLY A 82 -6.27 2.12 6.24
N LEU A 83 -5.83 0.86 6.26
CA LEU A 83 -4.57 0.45 6.90
C LEU A 83 -3.35 1.13 6.25
N LEU A 84 -3.30 1.19 4.92
CA LEU A 84 -2.24 1.86 4.17
C LEU A 84 -2.21 3.37 4.48
N ALA A 85 -3.35 4.05 4.34
CA ALA A 85 -3.44 5.50 4.53
C ALA A 85 -3.17 5.89 5.99
N LEU A 86 -3.86 5.28 6.94
CA LEU A 86 -3.68 5.58 8.37
C LEU A 86 -2.27 5.22 8.83
N GLY A 87 -1.74 4.07 8.40
CA GLY A 87 -0.39 3.65 8.72
C GLY A 87 0.67 4.63 8.22
N ALA A 88 0.55 5.09 6.97
CA ALA A 88 1.48 6.05 6.39
C ALA A 88 1.37 7.42 7.06
N ILE A 89 0.16 7.93 7.29
CA ILE A 89 -0.08 9.22 7.96
C ILE A 89 0.48 9.20 9.38
N ARG A 90 0.27 8.11 10.13
CA ARG A 90 0.67 7.99 11.54
C ARG A 90 2.09 7.46 11.77
N ASN A 91 2.89 7.21 10.73
CA ASN A 91 4.20 6.54 10.83
C ASN A 91 4.12 5.19 11.57
N HIS A 92 3.07 4.41 11.30
CA HIS A 92 2.82 3.12 11.95
C HIS A 92 3.11 1.96 10.98
N ALA A 93 4.36 1.49 10.96
CA ALA A 93 4.84 0.51 9.99
C ALA A 93 4.02 -0.79 9.96
N ALA A 94 3.52 -1.25 11.11
CA ALA A 94 2.70 -2.45 11.18
C ALA A 94 1.37 -2.29 10.42
N LEU A 95 0.74 -1.11 10.46
CA LEU A 95 -0.51 -0.88 9.73
C LEU A 95 -0.25 -0.83 8.21
N VAL A 96 0.82 -0.14 7.80
CA VAL A 96 1.23 -0.08 6.39
C VAL A 96 1.45 -1.47 5.82
N ILE A 97 2.29 -2.29 6.47
CA ILE A 97 2.59 -3.62 5.94
C ILE A 97 1.38 -4.55 5.98
N SER A 98 0.51 -4.44 7.00
CA SER A 98 -0.74 -5.22 7.02
C SER A 98 -1.64 -4.90 5.83
N GLY A 99 -1.85 -3.61 5.52
CA GLY A 99 -2.63 -3.20 4.35
C GLY A 99 -1.97 -3.65 3.04
N GLY A 100 -0.64 -3.51 2.93
CA GLY A 100 0.12 -3.96 1.76
C GLY A 100 0.03 -5.47 1.54
N LEU A 101 0.12 -6.28 2.61
CA LEU A 101 0.01 -7.73 2.53
C LEU A 101 -1.39 -8.19 2.14
N LEU A 102 -2.46 -7.50 2.58
CA LEU A 102 -3.81 -7.79 2.10
C LEU A 102 -3.91 -7.62 0.59
N VAL A 103 -3.37 -6.53 0.04
CA VAL A 103 -3.29 -6.32 -1.43
C VAL A 103 -2.42 -7.39 -2.09
N GLY A 104 -1.27 -7.70 -1.51
CA GLY A 104 -0.38 -8.74 -2.03
C GLY A 104 -1.00 -10.14 -2.07
N LEU A 105 -1.90 -10.47 -1.15
CA LEU A 105 -2.60 -11.76 -1.11
C LEU A 105 -3.61 -11.94 -2.24
N VAL A 106 -4.00 -10.87 -2.95
CA VAL A 106 -4.86 -10.97 -4.12
C VAL A 106 -4.14 -11.66 -5.28
N ILE A 107 -2.82 -11.43 -5.43
CA ILE A 107 -1.99 -11.98 -6.50
C ILE A 107 -2.08 -13.52 -6.58
N PRO A 108 -1.77 -14.30 -5.52
CA PRO A 108 -1.91 -15.74 -5.59
C PRO A 108 -3.36 -16.18 -5.80
N GLY A 109 -4.35 -15.43 -5.28
CA GLY A 109 -5.76 -15.69 -5.55
C GLY A 109 -6.12 -15.59 -7.04
N ARG A 110 -5.64 -14.56 -7.73
CA ARG A 110 -5.81 -14.39 -9.19
C ARG A 110 -5.11 -15.48 -9.98
N VAL A 111 -3.87 -15.81 -9.62
CA VAL A 111 -3.11 -16.89 -10.27
C VAL A 111 -3.83 -18.23 -10.12
N LEU A 112 -4.30 -18.57 -8.91
CA LEU A 112 -5.08 -19.79 -8.68
C LEU A 112 -6.39 -19.78 -9.45
N SER A 113 -7.12 -18.66 -9.46
CA SER A 113 -8.36 -18.53 -10.24
C SER A 113 -8.13 -18.83 -11.73
N ALA A 114 -7.12 -18.20 -12.33
CA ALA A 114 -6.82 -18.35 -13.75
C ALA A 114 -6.30 -19.74 -14.13
N THR A 115 -5.51 -20.37 -13.27
CA THR A 115 -4.86 -21.65 -13.59
C THR A 115 -5.67 -22.88 -13.18
N THR A 116 -6.54 -22.77 -12.17
CA THR A 116 -7.23 -23.94 -11.58
C THR A 116 -8.76 -23.84 -11.57
N HIS A 117 -9.33 -22.64 -11.65
CA HIS A 117 -10.79 -22.44 -11.56
C HIS A 117 -11.40 -21.81 -12.83
N GLY A 118 -10.64 -21.70 -13.93
CA GLY A 118 -11.12 -21.18 -15.21
C GLY A 118 -11.32 -19.67 -15.27
N GLY A 119 -10.72 -18.92 -14.34
CA GLY A 119 -10.72 -17.46 -14.36
C GLY A 119 -9.91 -16.87 -15.53
N ALA A 120 -10.15 -15.60 -15.85
CA ALA A 120 -9.33 -14.88 -16.81
C ALA A 120 -7.95 -14.55 -16.21
N TRP A 121 -6.92 -14.51 -17.05
CA TRP A 121 -5.62 -13.97 -16.67
C TRP A 121 -5.67 -12.43 -16.65
N THR A 122 -5.29 -11.83 -15.52
CA THR A 122 -5.45 -10.38 -15.24
C THR A 122 -4.09 -9.73 -14.88
N PRO A 123 -3.17 -9.57 -15.85
CA PRO A 123 -1.80 -9.12 -15.59
C PRO A 123 -1.70 -7.65 -15.16
N ASP A 124 -2.61 -6.81 -15.63
CA ASP A 124 -2.61 -5.37 -15.33
C ASP A 124 -2.94 -5.14 -13.84
N GLU A 125 -3.92 -5.86 -13.32
CA GLU A 125 -4.32 -5.85 -11.92
C GLU A 125 -3.22 -6.43 -11.02
N ILE A 126 -2.62 -7.57 -11.42
CA ILE A 126 -1.49 -8.19 -10.71
C ILE A 126 -0.32 -7.20 -10.62
N THR A 127 -0.07 -6.44 -11.70
CA THR A 127 0.99 -5.43 -11.72
C THR A 127 0.69 -4.31 -10.71
N GLY A 128 -0.55 -3.81 -10.68
CA GLY A 128 -0.99 -2.83 -9.69
C GLY A 128 -0.82 -3.31 -8.24
N GLU A 129 -1.21 -4.56 -7.97
CA GLU A 129 -1.07 -5.21 -6.66
C GLU A 129 0.41 -5.32 -6.24
N CYS A 130 1.28 -5.73 -7.17
CA CYS A 130 2.74 -5.77 -6.94
C CYS A 130 3.29 -4.39 -6.56
N ILE A 131 2.92 -3.34 -7.31
CA ILE A 131 3.37 -1.97 -7.06
C ILE A 131 2.97 -1.53 -5.65
N VAL A 132 1.70 -1.71 -5.26
CA VAL A 132 1.22 -1.31 -3.93
C VAL A 132 1.93 -2.09 -2.83
N LEU A 133 2.11 -3.41 -2.98
CA LEU A 133 2.82 -4.25 -2.01
C LEU A 133 4.28 -3.79 -1.85
N ILE A 134 4.98 -3.52 -2.94
CA ILE A 134 6.38 -3.08 -2.94
C ILE A 134 6.50 -1.71 -2.25
N VAL A 135 5.66 -0.75 -2.64
CA VAL A 135 5.64 0.59 -2.03
C VAL A 135 5.34 0.49 -0.53
N ALA A 136 4.33 -0.27 -0.13
CA ALA A 136 4.01 -0.49 1.28
C ALA A 136 5.17 -1.13 2.06
N SER A 137 5.85 -2.11 1.46
CA SER A 137 7.00 -2.79 2.08
C SER A 137 8.17 -1.86 2.30
N PHE A 138 8.50 -1.01 1.32
CA PHE A 138 9.54 0.01 1.47
C PHE A 138 9.14 1.07 2.49
N THR A 139 7.91 1.57 2.45
CA THR A 139 7.40 2.55 3.43
C THR A 139 7.46 2.01 4.85
N ALA A 140 6.96 0.79 5.09
CA ALA A 140 7.00 0.16 6.40
C ALA A 140 8.44 -0.03 6.89
N SER A 141 9.35 -0.46 6.02
CA SER A 141 10.77 -0.63 6.34
C SER A 141 11.44 0.69 6.70
N ALA A 142 11.18 1.75 5.93
CA ALA A 142 11.72 3.09 6.19
C ALA A 142 11.19 3.67 7.51
N ILE A 143 9.89 3.51 7.80
CA ILE A 143 9.30 3.91 9.07
C ILE A 143 9.97 3.17 10.25
N ARG A 144 10.15 1.84 10.15
CA ARG A 144 10.81 1.05 11.22
C ARG A 144 12.21 1.55 11.50
N ARG A 145 13.02 1.75 10.46
CA ARG A 145 14.40 2.27 10.59
C ARG A 145 14.43 3.60 11.33
N ARG A 146 13.55 4.53 10.96
CA ARG A 146 13.46 5.85 11.61
C ARG A 146 13.07 5.74 13.08
N ASN A 147 12.06 4.93 13.40
CA ASN A 147 11.60 4.76 14.77
C ASN A 147 12.68 4.13 15.67
N THR A 148 13.43 3.16 15.16
CA THR A 148 14.56 2.57 15.90
C THR A 148 15.65 3.61 16.18
N GLN A 149 15.99 4.46 15.20
CA GLN A 149 16.99 5.52 15.42
C GLN A 149 16.55 6.59 16.43
N SER A 150 15.26 6.91 16.50
CA SER A 150 14.76 7.86 17.51
C SER A 150 14.80 7.33 18.94
N VAL A 151 14.86 6.01 19.14
CA VAL A 151 14.99 5.41 20.49
C VAL A 151 16.43 5.52 21.03
N PHE A 152 17.41 5.58 20.14
CA PHE A 152 18.83 5.63 20.50
C PHE A 152 19.47 7.03 20.42
N ARG A 153 18.68 8.07 20.13
CA ARG A 153 19.08 9.48 20.27
C ARG A 153 18.55 10.05 21.57
#